data_AF-A0A2H0MUX9-F1
#
_entry.id   AF-A0A2H0MUX9-F1
#
_cell.length_a   1.000
_cell.length_b   1.000
_cell.length_c   1.000
_cell.angle_alpha   90.00
_cell.angle_beta   90.00
_cell.angle_gamma   90.00
#
_symmetry.space_group_name_H-M   'P 1'
#
loop_
_entity.id
_entity.type
_entity.pdbx_description
1 polymer ?
#
loop_
_entity_poly.entity_id
_entity_poly.type
_entity_poly.pdbx_seq_one_letter_code
_entity_poly.pdbx_strand_id
1 'polypeptide(L)'
;MEKMEVAQEPEEVVVDPKKVELEKQWKAIVVKAVTNDDYKRELVEDPIKKMTEEGLPLPEGVDFRKTGKDLDVRVQLIPPAQASEELKTYIRWLALRLEMIHEFGQNHQKVGLISAAPGEDEDV
;
A
#
# COMPACT_ATOMS: atom_id res chain seq x y z
N MET A 1 47.38 1.62 30.60
CA MET A 1 45.99 1.14 30.49
C MET A 1 45.42 1.77 29.23
N GLU A 2 45.65 1.13 28.09
CA GLU A 2 45.20 1.62 26.80
C GLU A 2 43.79 1.07 26.59
N LYS A 3 42.79 1.95 26.61
CA LYS A 3 41.42 1.56 26.29
C LYS A 3 41.36 1.39 24.78
N MET A 4 41.41 0.15 24.31
CA MET A 4 41.03 -0.21 22.96
C MET A 4 39.53 0.05 22.83
N GLU A 5 39.18 1.20 22.26
CA GLU A 5 37.85 1.48 21.77
C GLU A 5 37.63 0.55 20.57
N VAL A 6 36.83 -0.48 20.78
CA VAL A 6 36.40 -1.42 19.76
C VAL A 6 35.67 -0.60 18.70
N ALA A 7 36.33 -0.42 17.56
CA ALA A 7 35.71 0.09 16.35
C ALA A 7 34.54 -0.85 16.03
N GLN A 8 33.32 -0.33 16.15
CA GLN A 8 32.14 -0.97 15.61
C GLN A 8 32.33 -1.02 14.09
N GLU A 9 32.64 -2.21 13.57
CA GLU A 9 32.60 -2.50 12.14
C GLU A 9 31.22 -2.09 11.61
N PRO A 10 31.13 -1.43 10.43
CA PRO A 10 29.84 -1.07 9.89
C PRO A 10 29.07 -2.37 9.62
N GLU A 11 28.02 -2.61 10.40
CA GLU A 11 27.06 -3.68 10.18
C GLU A 11 26.52 -3.49 8.76
N GLU A 12 27.04 -4.29 7.82
CA GLU A 12 26.63 -4.25 6.42
C GLU A 12 25.17 -4.70 6.40
N VAL A 13 24.24 -3.73 6.42
CA VAL A 13 22.81 -4.00 6.33
C VAL A 13 22.63 -4.70 4.99
N VAL A 14 22.50 -6.02 5.01
CA VAL A 14 22.27 -6.82 3.82
C VAL A 14 20.85 -6.52 3.35
N VAL A 15 20.69 -5.40 2.65
CA VAL A 15 19.41 -4.99 2.09
C VAL A 15 19.14 -5.90 0.89
N ASP A 16 18.19 -6.81 1.05
CA ASP A 16 17.80 -7.72 -0.02
C ASP A 16 17.35 -6.90 -1.25
N PRO A 17 18.08 -6.96 -2.39
CA PRO A 17 17.87 -6.05 -3.51
C PRO A 17 16.48 -6.21 -4.14
N LYS A 18 15.84 -7.38 -4.00
CA LYS A 18 14.46 -7.58 -4.46
C LYS A 18 13.48 -6.78 -3.60
N LYS A 19 13.69 -6.75 -2.28
CA LYS A 19 12.85 -5.96 -1.37
C LYS A 19 12.97 -4.46 -1.67
N VAL A 20 14.18 -3.99 -1.98
CA VAL A 20 14.40 -2.59 -2.37
C VAL A 20 13.58 -2.20 -3.59
N GLU A 21 13.57 -3.04 -4.63
CA GLU A 21 12.83 -2.75 -5.85
C GLU A 21 11.32 -2.77 -5.61
N LEU A 22 10.81 -3.75 -4.86
CA LEU A 22 9.39 -3.82 -4.48
C LEU A 22 8.96 -2.58 -3.68
N GLU A 23 9.79 -2.12 -2.74
CA GLU A 23 9.52 -0.90 -1.99
C GLU A 23 9.55 0.36 -2.85
N LYS A 24 10.46 0.43 -3.82
CA LYS A 24 10.54 1.55 -4.77
C LYS A 24 9.31 1.61 -5.67
N GLN A 25 8.87 0.48 -6.19
CA GLN A 25 7.63 0.39 -6.99
C GLN A 25 6.42 0.80 -6.15
N TRP A 26 6.33 0.32 -4.91
CA TRP A 26 5.27 0.72 -3.99
C TRP A 26 5.26 2.23 -3.73
N LYS A 27 6.43 2.83 -3.46
CA LYS A 27 6.55 4.28 -3.27
C LYS A 27 6.10 5.06 -4.51
N ALA A 28 6.41 4.59 -5.72
CA ALA A 28 5.96 5.23 -6.95
C ALA A 28 4.43 5.23 -7.07
N ILE A 29 3.77 4.12 -6.73
CA ILE A 29 2.29 4.04 -6.68
C ILE A 29 1.73 5.03 -5.68
N VAL A 30 2.27 5.07 -4.46
CA VAL A 30 1.80 5.99 -3.42
C VAL A 30 1.96 7.45 -3.83
N VAL A 31 3.11 7.84 -4.39
CA VAL A 31 3.34 9.21 -4.86
C VAL A 31 2.35 9.59 -5.96
N LYS A 32 2.10 8.70 -6.93
CA LYS A 32 1.10 8.91 -7.98
C LYS A 32 -0.30 9.06 -7.38
N ALA A 33 -0.70 8.18 -6.45
CA ALA A 33 -2.00 8.23 -5.80
C ALA A 33 -2.21 9.48 -4.93
N VAL A 34 -1.14 10.06 -4.37
CA VAL A 34 -1.24 11.31 -3.61
C VAL A 34 -1.35 12.54 -4.52
N THR A 35 -0.75 12.49 -5.71
CA THR A 35 -0.64 13.65 -6.62
C THR A 35 -1.65 13.66 -7.76
N ASN A 36 -2.35 12.55 -7.99
CA ASN A 36 -3.32 12.39 -9.07
C ASN A 36 -4.58 11.67 -8.55
N ASP A 37 -5.67 12.44 -8.37
CA ASP A 37 -6.94 11.92 -7.86
C ASP A 37 -7.61 10.90 -8.78
N ASP A 38 -7.51 11.07 -10.11
CA ASP A 38 -8.04 10.08 -11.06
C ASP A 38 -7.29 8.75 -10.94
N TYR A 39 -5.96 8.80 -10.88
CA TYR A 39 -5.14 7.62 -10.63
C TYR A 39 -5.49 6.96 -9.30
N LYS A 40 -5.71 7.77 -8.25
CA LYS A 40 -6.12 7.26 -6.94
C LYS A 40 -7.48 6.55 -7.00
N ARG A 41 -8.48 7.13 -7.68
CA ARG A 41 -9.78 6.47 -7.89
C ARG A 41 -9.61 5.13 -8.57
N GLU A 42 -8.87 5.08 -9.68
CA GLU A 42 -8.60 3.85 -10.41
C GLU A 42 -7.85 2.81 -9.57
N LEU A 43 -6.91 3.25 -8.72
CA LEU A 43 -6.16 2.39 -7.81
C LEU A 43 -7.06 1.79 -6.73
N VAL A 44 -8.03 2.53 -6.21
CA VAL A 44 -8.97 2.01 -5.21
C VAL A 44 -9.99 1.07 -5.86
N GLU A 45 -10.47 1.37 -7.06
CA GLU A 45 -11.45 0.55 -7.79
C GLU A 45 -10.87 -0.80 -8.23
N ASP A 46 -9.62 -0.82 -8.71
CA ASP A 46 -8.92 -2.05 -9.09
C ASP A 46 -7.44 -2.04 -8.67
N PRO A 47 -7.16 -2.31 -7.37
CA PRO A 47 -5.81 -2.22 -6.83
C PRO A 47 -4.88 -3.28 -7.42
N ILE A 48 -5.36 -4.49 -7.69
CA ILE A 48 -4.53 -5.56 -8.28
C ILE A 48 -4.10 -5.20 -9.68
N LYS A 49 -5.03 -4.69 -10.51
CA LYS A 49 -4.70 -4.26 -11.87
C LYS A 49 -3.67 -3.14 -11.85
N LYS A 50 -3.90 -2.08 -11.05
CA LYS A 50 -2.98 -0.94 -10.98
C LYS A 50 -1.61 -1.30 -10.42
N MET A 51 -1.54 -2.11 -9.36
CA MET A 51 -0.26 -2.58 -8.83
C MET A 51 0.51 -3.38 -9.88
N THR A 52 -0.17 -4.23 -10.65
CA THR A 52 0.46 -5.02 -11.72
C THR A 52 1.01 -4.14 -12.85
N GLU A 53 0.25 -3.13 -13.29
CA GLU A 53 0.69 -2.15 -14.31
C GLU A 53 1.96 -1.39 -13.88
N GLU A 54 2.15 -1.19 -12.57
CA GLU A 54 3.27 -0.48 -11.97
C GLU A 54 4.43 -1.41 -11.56
N GLY A 55 4.35 -2.68 -11.96
CA GLY A 55 5.42 -3.66 -11.76
C GLY A 55 5.36 -4.41 -10.43
N LEU A 56 4.26 -4.31 -9.68
CA LEU A 56 3.96 -5.12 -8.49
C LEU A 56 2.87 -6.17 -8.78
N PRO A 57 3.18 -7.23 -9.57
CA PRO A 57 2.22 -8.28 -9.85
C PRO A 57 1.96 -9.15 -8.62
N LEU A 58 0.81 -9.84 -8.65
CA LEU A 58 0.58 -10.96 -7.75
C LEU A 58 1.58 -12.09 -8.06
N PRO A 59 2.15 -12.73 -7.03
CA PRO A 59 3.02 -13.87 -7.22
C PRO A 59 2.24 -15.07 -7.75
N GLU A 60 2.93 -15.96 -8.47
CA GLU A 60 2.32 -17.13 -9.09
C GLU A 60 1.65 -18.05 -8.06
N GLY A 61 0.49 -18.59 -8.43
CA GLY A 61 -0.28 -19.49 -7.57
C GLY A 61 -1.02 -18.82 -6.42
N VAL A 62 -0.99 -17.48 -6.33
CA VAL A 62 -1.82 -16.72 -5.39
C VAL A 62 -3.11 -16.30 -6.07
N ASP A 63 -4.22 -16.81 -5.54
CA ASP A 63 -5.55 -16.35 -5.91
C ASP A 63 -5.92 -15.09 -5.12
N PHE A 64 -6.92 -14.36 -5.59
CA PHE A 64 -7.47 -13.22 -4.88
C PHE A 64 -8.99 -13.19 -4.95
N ARG A 65 -9.61 -12.62 -3.91
CA ARG A 65 -11.04 -12.36 -3.86
C ARG A 65 -11.26 -10.87 -3.68
N LYS A 66 -12.05 -10.28 -4.57
CA LYS A 66 -12.55 -8.90 -4.45
C LYS A 66 -13.91 -8.90 -3.75
N THR A 67 -14.09 -7.97 -2.83
CA THR A 67 -15.37 -7.71 -2.14
C THR A 67 -15.59 -6.20 -2.07
N GLY A 68 -16.85 -5.75 -1.99
CA GLY A 68 -17.18 -4.32 -2.06
C GLY A 68 -17.34 -3.82 -3.50
N LYS A 69 -17.61 -2.53 -3.66
CA LYS A 69 -17.84 -1.86 -4.95
C LYS A 69 -17.27 -0.45 -4.91
N ASP A 70 -16.99 0.10 -6.10
CA ASP A 70 -16.51 1.47 -6.29
C ASP A 70 -15.28 1.79 -5.41
N LEU A 71 -15.41 2.71 -4.45
CA LEU A 71 -14.32 3.13 -3.56
C LEU A 71 -14.20 2.31 -2.26
N ASP A 72 -15.02 1.27 -2.07
CA ASP A 72 -14.98 0.35 -0.93
C ASP A 72 -14.49 -1.06 -1.33
N VAL A 73 -13.67 -1.15 -2.38
CA VAL A 73 -13.12 -2.42 -2.84
C VAL A 73 -12.04 -2.91 -1.89
N ARG A 74 -12.28 -4.11 -1.32
CA ARG A 74 -11.32 -4.86 -0.52
C ARG A 74 -10.80 -6.05 -1.31
N VAL A 75 -9.52 -6.36 -1.14
CA VAL A 75 -8.88 -7.50 -1.79
C VAL A 75 -8.26 -8.42 -0.75
N GLN A 76 -8.76 -9.65 -0.72
CA GLN A 76 -8.19 -10.71 0.09
C GLN A 76 -7.30 -11.60 -0.78
N LEU A 77 -6.04 -11.76 -0.38
CA LEU A 77 -5.12 -12.69 -1.04
C LEU A 77 -5.23 -14.09 -0.43
N ILE A 78 -5.24 -15.10 -1.29
CA ILE A 78 -5.39 -16.52 -0.92
C ILE A 78 -4.08 -17.22 -1.30
N PRO A 79 -3.21 -17.55 -0.31
CA PRO A 79 -1.97 -18.24 -0.57
C PRO A 79 -2.22 -19.69 -1.03
N PRO A 80 -1.36 -20.27 -1.87
CA PRO A 80 -1.44 -21.69 -2.21
C PRO A 80 -1.13 -22.55 -0.97
N ALA A 81 -1.72 -23.75 -0.91
CA ALA A 81 -1.62 -24.64 0.25
C ALA A 81 -0.16 -25.00 0.64
N GLN A 82 0.76 -24.99 -0.32
CA GLN A 82 2.18 -25.30 -0.13
C GLN A 82 3.09 -24.09 -0.33
N ALA A 83 2.61 -22.88 0.00
CA ALA A 83 3.42 -21.66 -0.11
C ALA A 83 4.69 -21.74 0.76
N SER A 84 5.82 -21.31 0.20
CA SER A 84 7.07 -21.11 0.95
C SER A 84 6.93 -19.96 1.96
N GLU A 85 7.80 -19.91 2.97
CA GLU A 85 7.80 -18.80 3.94
C GLU A 85 8.13 -17.45 3.29
N GLU A 86 9.00 -17.45 2.27
CA GLU A 86 9.30 -16.27 1.46
C GLU A 86 8.04 -15.77 0.73
N LEU A 87 7.30 -16.69 0.09
CA LEU A 87 6.05 -16.36 -0.60
C LEU A 87 4.99 -15.86 0.40
N LYS A 88 4.81 -16.51 1.55
CA LYS A 88 3.88 -16.04 2.60
C LYS A 88 4.25 -14.65 3.11
N THR A 89 5.54 -14.37 3.25
CA THR A 89 6.04 -13.06 3.66
C THR A 89 5.70 -11.99 2.62
N TYR A 90 5.91 -12.29 1.34
CA TYR A 90 5.56 -11.39 0.26
C TYR A 90 4.04 -11.17 0.15
N ILE A 91 3.23 -12.23 0.32
CA ILE A 91 1.76 -12.13 0.34
C ILE A 91 1.29 -11.24 1.51
N ARG A 92 1.86 -11.40 2.71
CA ARG A 92 1.54 -10.52 3.85
C ARG A 92 1.94 -9.08 3.57
N TRP A 93 3.08 -8.87 2.93
CA TRP A 93 3.54 -7.55 2.52
C TRP A 93 2.54 -6.92 1.55
N LEU A 94 2.11 -7.63 0.51
CA LEU A 94 1.09 -7.17 -0.44
C LEU A 94 -0.27 -6.92 0.23
N ALA A 95 -0.72 -7.83 1.09
CA ALA A 95 -1.99 -7.68 1.80
C ALA A 95 -2.04 -6.39 2.64
N LEU A 96 -0.95 -6.03 3.32
CA LEU A 96 -0.88 -4.77 4.06
C LEU A 96 -1.01 -3.55 3.13
N ARG A 97 -0.41 -3.58 1.93
CA ARG A 97 -0.50 -2.49 0.96
C ARG A 97 -1.90 -2.36 0.38
N LEU A 98 -2.59 -3.49 0.16
CA LEU A 98 -3.99 -3.50 -0.28
C LEU A 98 -4.92 -2.89 0.77
N GLU A 99 -4.70 -3.16 2.06
CA GLU A 99 -5.43 -2.48 3.14
C GLU A 99 -5.13 -0.97 3.15
N MET A 100 -3.86 -0.56 2.97
CA MET A 100 -3.52 0.87 2.86
C MET A 100 -4.21 1.56 1.68
N ILE A 101 -4.33 0.89 0.52
CA ILE A 101 -5.06 1.42 -0.64
C ILE A 101 -6.55 1.58 -0.31
N HIS A 102 -7.14 0.58 0.35
CA HIS A 102 -8.54 0.66 0.80
C HIS A 102 -8.76 1.84 1.73
N GLU A 103 -7.92 2.01 2.75
CA GLU A 103 -7.95 3.16 3.66
C GLU A 103 -7.78 4.50 2.93
N PHE A 104 -6.94 4.54 1.89
CA PHE A 104 -6.74 5.70 1.03
C PHE A 104 -8.05 6.15 0.36
N GLY A 105 -8.85 5.20 -0.12
CA GLY A 105 -10.17 5.45 -0.70
C GLY A 105 -11.21 5.93 0.33
N GLN A 106 -11.19 5.36 1.53
CA GLN A 106 -12.11 5.74 2.62
C GLN A 106 -11.85 7.16 3.14
N ASN A 107 -10.60 7.62 3.14
CA ASN A 107 -10.27 8.99 3.56
C ASN A 107 -10.90 10.07 2.65
N HIS A 108 -11.10 9.80 1.35
CA HIS A 108 -11.81 10.75 0.47
C HIS A 108 -13.29 10.89 0.82
N GLN A 109 -13.95 9.85 1.34
CA GLN A 109 -15.37 9.94 1.75
C GLN A 109 -15.58 10.81 2.99
N LYS A 110 -14.60 10.88 3.91
CA LYS A 110 -14.73 11.70 5.13
C LYS A 110 -14.63 13.20 4.88
N VAL A 111 -13.89 13.66 3.87
CA VAL A 111 -13.72 15.10 3.60
C VAL A 111 -14.95 15.70 2.91
N GLY A 112 -15.78 14.88 2.25
CA GLY A 112 -17.05 15.32 1.67
C GLY A 112 -18.18 15.60 2.68
N LEU A 113 -18.04 15.18 3.94
CA LEU A 113 -19.07 15.37 4.98
C LEU A 113 -18.85 16.58 5.88
N ILE A 114 -17.72 17.30 5.77
CA ILE A 114 -17.40 18.46 6.63
C ILE A 114 -17.63 19.83 5.94
N SER A 115 -18.19 19.85 4.72
CA SER A 115 -18.46 21.09 3.98
C SER A 115 -19.95 21.23 3.64
N ALA A 116 -20.78 21.33 4.68
CA ALA A 116 -22.14 21.88 4.59
C ALA A 116 -22.65 22.20 6.00
N ALA A 117 -22.11 23.25 6.61
CA ALA A 117 -22.84 24.03 7.60
C ALA A 117 -22.67 25.50 7.21
N PRO A 118 -23.66 26.13 6.54
CA PRO A 118 -23.75 27.58 6.59
C PRO A 118 -24.15 27.93 8.02
N GLY A 119 -23.17 28.40 8.80
CA GLY A 119 -23.47 29.10 10.04
C GLY A 119 -24.21 30.37 9.68
N GLU A 120 -25.48 30.40 10.05
CA GLU A 120 -26.27 31.61 10.27
C GLU A 120 -25.54 32.55 11.23
N ASP A 121 -25.76 33.87 11.07
CA ASP A 121 -25.46 35.04 11.93
C ASP A 121 -24.87 36.15 11.01
N GLU A 122 -25.46 37.32 10.78
CA GLU A 122 -26.50 38.10 11.46
C GLU A 122 -27.19 38.99 10.39
N ASP A 123 -28.53 39.03 10.41
CA ASP A 123 -29.31 40.15 9.86
C ASP A 123 -29.17 41.37 10.80
N VAL A 124 -29.26 42.55 10.17
CA VAL A 124 -29.01 43.93 10.63
C VAL A 124 -29.56 44.34 12.01
#